data_AF-A0A9K3GM29-F1
#
_entry.id   AF-A0A9K3GM29-F1
#
_cell.length_a   1.000
_cell.length_b   1.000
_cell.length_c   1.000
_cell.angle_alpha   90.00
_cell.angle_beta   90.00
_cell.angle_gamma   90.00
#
_symmetry.space_group_name_H-M   'P 1'
#
loop_
_entity.id
_entity.type
_entity.pdbx_description
1 polymer ?
#
loop_
_entity_poly.entity_id
_entity_poly.type
_entity_poly.pdbx_seq_one_letter_code
_entity_poly.pdbx_strand_id
1 'polypeptide(L)' 'SVKGETQLRNLSAKLGEAGVAHHLWIEQPEDVPSALAMVPMPRSASRAYTKKTRQY' A
#
# COMPACT_ATOMS: atom_id res chain seq x y z
N SER A 1 -9.23 14.17 5.26
CA SER A 1 -9.13 12.69 5.35
C SER A 1 -8.72 12.01 4.03
N VAL A 2 -8.65 12.73 2.90
CA VAL A 2 -8.36 12.19 1.55
C VAL A 2 -6.91 11.71 1.33
N LYS A 3 -5.96 12.11 2.19
CA LYS A 3 -4.52 11.77 2.02
C LYS A 3 -4.24 10.26 2.12
N GLY A 4 -5.01 9.52 2.91
CA GLY A 4 -4.79 8.08 3.11
C GLY A 4 -5.16 7.28 1.87
N GLU A 5 -6.34 7.53 1.30
CA GLU A 5 -6.81 6.84 0.10
C GLU A 5 -5.87 7.06 -1.09
N THR A 6 -5.54 8.32 -1.40
CA THR A 6 -4.65 8.62 -2.53
C THR A 6 -3.27 8.01 -2.33
N GLN A 7 -2.77 7.92 -1.08
CA GLN A 7 -1.51 7.24 -0.80
C GLN A 7 -1.59 5.72 -1.02
N LEU A 8 -2.68 5.07 -0.58
CA LEU A 8 -2.87 3.63 -0.78
C LEU A 8 -2.98 3.26 -2.26
N ARG A 9 -3.75 4.03 -3.05
CA ARG A 9 -3.86 3.83 -4.50
C ARG A 9 -2.53 4.03 -5.21
N ASN A 10 -1.82 5.12 -4.89
CA ASN A 10 -0.51 5.40 -5.47
C ASN A 10 0.55 4.35 -5.09
N LEU A 11 0.48 3.80 -3.87
CA LEU A 11 1.38 2.75 -3.43
C LEU A 11 1.08 1.43 -4.12
N SER A 12 -0.20 1.05 -4.25
CA SER A 12 -0.62 -0.12 -5.02
C SER A 12 -0.15 -0.03 -6.48
N ALA A 13 -0.32 1.13 -7.13
CA ALA A 13 0.17 1.34 -8.49
C ALA A 13 1.69 1.13 -8.60
N LYS A 14 2.49 1.75 -7.71
CA LYS A 14 3.95 1.58 -7.68
C LYS A 14 4.40 0.15 -7.46
N LEU A 15 3.69 -0.59 -6.59
CA LEU A 15 3.98 -2.00 -6.35
C LEU A 15 3.65 -2.84 -7.58
N GLY A 16 2.56 -2.53 -8.28
CA GLY A 16 2.20 -3.16 -9.56
C GLY A 16 3.25 -2.91 -10.64
N GLU A 17 3.70 -1.65 -10.80
CA GLU A 17 4.78 -1.28 -11.73
C GLU A 17 6.10 -1.99 -11.41
N ALA A 18 6.39 -2.19 -10.13
CA ALA A 18 7.58 -2.90 -9.68
C ALA A 18 7.45 -4.44 -9.74
N GLY A 19 6.30 -4.98 -10.16
CA GLY A 19 6.04 -6.42 -10.18
C GLY A 19 5.96 -7.06 -8.78
N VAL A 20 5.71 -6.25 -7.74
CA VAL A 20 5.59 -6.71 -6.35
C VAL A 20 4.16 -7.18 -6.10
N ALA A 21 4.02 -8.45 -5.74
CA ALA A 21 2.74 -9.02 -5.33
C ALA A 21 2.21 -8.31 -4.07
N HIS A 22 1.00 -7.77 -4.18
CA HIS A 22 0.33 -7.01 -3.12
C HIS A 22 -1.19 -7.16 -3.23
N HIS A 23 -1.89 -6.80 -2.17
CA HIS A 23 -3.35 -6.79 -2.11
C HIS A 23 -3.84 -5.48 -1.49
N LEU A 24 -4.74 -4.79 -2.17
CA LEU A 24 -5.40 -3.56 -1.73
C LEU A 24 -6.84 -3.90 -1.30
N TRP A 25 -7.14 -3.79 -0.01
CA TRP A 25 -8.50 -3.94 0.51
C TRP A 25 -9.28 -2.66 0.27
N ILE A 26 -10.46 -2.82 -0.35
CA ILE A 26 -11.41 -1.75 -0.63
C ILE A 26 -12.69 -2.08 0.13
N GLU A 27 -13.08 -1.18 1.03
CA GLU A 27 -14.31 -1.32 1.82
C GLU A 27 -15.51 -0.97 0.96
N GLN A 28 -16.58 -1.74 1.15
CA GLN A 28 -17.86 -1.53 0.50
C GLN A 28 -18.90 -1.10 1.54
N PRO A 29 -19.93 -0.32 1.16
CA PRO A 29 -20.25 0.15 -0.20
C PRO A 29 -19.49 1.41 -0.66
N GLU A 30 -18.64 2.01 0.17
CA GLU A 30 -18.04 3.31 -0.10
C GLU A 30 -16.91 3.29 -1.15
N ASP A 31 -16.43 2.12 -1.57
CA ASP A 31 -15.32 1.91 -2.53
C ASP A 31 -14.00 2.60 -2.11
N VAL A 32 -13.77 2.70 -0.81
CA VAL A 32 -12.58 3.38 -0.24
C VAL A 32 -11.53 2.35 0.16
N PRO A 33 -10.27 2.50 -0.27
CA PRO A 33 -9.19 1.62 0.17
C PRO A 33 -8.89 1.82 1.66
N SER A 34 -8.94 0.72 2.41
CA SER A 34 -8.78 0.68 3.87
C SER A 34 -7.41 0.14 4.29
N ALA A 35 -6.87 -0.84 3.54
CA ALA A 35 -5.59 -1.45 3.87
C ALA A 35 -4.83 -1.93 2.62
N LEU A 36 -3.52 -2.10 2.77
CA LEU A 36 -2.64 -2.64 1.74
C LEU A 36 -1.64 -3.60 2.38
N ALA A 37 -1.54 -4.83 1.86
CA ALA A 37 -0.53 -5.80 2.25
C ALA A 37 0.37 -6.17 1.07
N MET A 38 1.61 -6.52 1.37
CA MET A 38 2.60 -6.99 0.41
C MET A 38 3.07 -8.38 0.83
N VAL A 39 3.54 -9.19 -0.12
CA VAL A 39 4.19 -10.46 0.22
C VAL A 39 5.42 -10.24 1.10
N PRO A 40 5.80 -11.22 1.95
CA PRO A 40 7.05 -11.14 2.71
C PRO A 40 8.23 -10.88 1.78
N MET A 41 9.01 -9.85 2.09
CA MET A 41 10.16 -9.46 1.30
C MET A 41 11.30 -8.96 2.21
N PRO A 42 12.55 -8.98 1.73
CA PRO A 42 13.68 -8.46 2.48
C PRO A 42 13.45 -7.01 2.92
N ARG A 43 13.86 -6.68 4.15
CA ARG A 43 13.71 -5.33 4.74
C ARG A 43 14.33 -4.23 3.88
N SER A 44 15.39 -4.55 3.14
CA SER A 44 16.02 -3.65 2.17
C SER A 44 15.08 -3.28 1.02
N ALA A 45 14.31 -4.25 0.50
CA ALA A 45 13.35 -4.06 -0.56
C ALA A 45 12.08 -3.33 -0.08
N SER A 46 11.54 -3.69 1.09
CA SER A 46 10.32 -3.05 1.61
C SER A 46 10.52 -1.56 1.96
N ARG A 47 11.73 -1.18 2.39
CA ARG A 47 12.10 0.23 2.66
C ARG A 47 11.93 1.17 1.47
N ALA A 48 12.04 0.67 0.25
CA ALA A 48 11.83 1.47 -0.96
C ALA A 48 10.35 1.92 -1.11
N TYR A 49 9.42 1.12 -0.58
CA TYR A 49 7.98 1.32 -0.73
C TYR A 49 7.33 1.90 0.54
N THR A 50 7.93 1.66 1.72
CA THR A 50 7.46 2.23 2.98
C THR A 50 8.26 3.48 3.33
N LYS A 51 7.73 4.67 3.02
CA LYS A 51 8.20 5.91 3.67
C LYS A 51 7.79 5.85 5.14
N LYS A 52 8.68 6.28 6.04
CA LYS A 52 8.56 6.23 7.51
C LYS A 52 7.17 6.66 8.01
N THR A 53 6.24 5.71 8.12
CA THR A 53 4.99 5.85 8.86
C THR A 53 5.23 5.32 10.26
N ARG A 54 4.73 6.04 11.27
CA ARG A 54 4.87 5.64 12.67
C ARG A 54 4.04 4.37 12.85
N GLN A 55 4.69 3.24 13.09
CA GLN A 55 4.02 2.00 13.49
C GLN A 55 3.52 2.23 14.92
N TYR A 56 2.20 2.22 15.13
CA TYR A 56 1.58 2.13 16.45
C TYR A 56 1.33 0.67 16.78
#